data_AF-A0A2V5WBJ2-F1
#
_entry.id   AF-A0A2V5WBJ2-F1
#
_cell.length_a   1.000
_cell.length_b   1.000
_cell.length_c   1.000
_cell.angle_alpha   90.00
_cell.angle_beta   90.00
_cell.angle_gamma   90.00
#
_symmetry.space_group_name_H-M   'P 1'
#
loop_
_entity.id
_entity.type
_entity.pdbx_description
1 polymer ?
#
loop_
_entity_poly.entity_id
_entity_poly.type
_entity_poly.pdbx_seq_one_letter_code
_entity_poly.pdbx_strand_id
1 'polypeptide(L)'
;MSTPTPAGTPNGTATPKPSPTPTSSPSATPTPSPHTLGTYALAVTQDHWSIEGRGLVREATLDHYRKDPEFVKKIAGDEELPPRLPSIYSHPPLAAEQQWGMTVDLNVCTGCSACVIACQAENNIPIVGKLQAQHGRAMHWLRLDRYYASEKPFNQDLGEYPDNPEIVHEPMMCQHCENAPCETVCPVNATVHSEDGLNIMAYNRCIGTRYCANNCPFKVRRFNFFDYNQRPLGKKKVGPLTIYQEYIAPFTEKGAPDTTKLQKNPNVTVRMRGVMEKCTYCVQRIEEAKIAAHVKAGASDKTRIPTDSFTSACAQACPTEAIVFGDVKDPESKVSKIKMQDRNYRLLEYLNVKTRTSYLARIRNPNPKMPDANRIAVASLGHEAPEGPGKAKHDFNQHDKGALNPKEKP
;
A
#
# COMPACT_ATOMS: atom_id res chain seq x y z
N MET A 1 66.02 30.55 24.87
CA MET A 1 65.06 29.79 25.69
C MET A 1 64.04 29.18 24.77
N SER A 2 64.17 27.88 24.58
CA SER A 2 63.31 26.98 23.83
C SER A 2 61.97 26.77 24.54
N THR A 3 60.86 26.89 23.81
CA THR A 3 59.61 26.20 24.13
C THR A 3 59.00 25.60 22.85
N PRO A 4 58.41 24.40 22.92
CA PRO A 4 58.13 23.55 21.77
C PRO A 4 56.68 23.62 21.31
N THR A 5 56.49 23.27 20.03
CA THR A 5 55.22 23.03 19.34
C THR A 5 54.36 21.94 20.01
N PRO A 6 53.02 22.11 20.09
CA PRO A 6 52.10 20.99 20.16
C PRO A 6 51.60 20.61 18.76
N ALA A 7 51.70 19.31 18.47
CA ALA A 7 51.37 18.67 17.21
C ALA A 7 49.89 18.86 16.80
N GLY A 8 49.68 19.17 15.52
CA GLY A 8 48.38 19.19 14.88
C GLY A 8 47.75 17.80 14.88
N THR A 9 46.46 17.75 15.21
CA THR A 9 45.59 16.58 15.12
C THR A 9 45.50 16.10 13.66
N PRO A 10 45.55 14.78 13.40
CA PRO A 10 45.50 14.24 12.05
C PRO A 10 44.13 14.46 11.43
N ASN A 11 44.16 14.96 10.19
CA ASN A 11 43.04 15.18 9.29
C ASN A 11 41.97 14.07 9.39
N GLY A 12 40.74 14.48 9.67
CA GLY A 12 39.56 13.65 9.45
C GLY A 12 39.54 13.16 8.02
N THR A 13 39.25 11.88 7.85
CA THR A 13 39.02 11.22 6.56
C THR A 13 38.00 11.99 5.75
N ALA A 14 38.48 12.82 4.83
CA ALA A 14 37.67 13.45 3.81
C ALA A 14 36.98 12.35 3.01
N THR A 15 35.64 12.35 3.02
CA THR A 15 34.87 11.64 2.01
C THR A 15 35.32 12.14 0.64
N PRO A 16 35.68 11.26 -0.31
CA PRO A 16 36.11 11.73 -1.62
C PRO A 16 34.93 12.45 -2.26
N LYS A 17 35.10 13.77 -2.50
CA LYS A 17 34.25 14.49 -3.45
C LYS A 17 34.39 13.74 -4.79
N PRO A 18 33.29 13.36 -5.46
CA PRO A 18 33.41 12.85 -6.81
C PRO A 18 34.07 13.94 -7.66
N SER A 19 35.20 13.58 -8.27
CA SER A 19 35.84 14.38 -9.32
C SER A 19 34.80 14.71 -10.39
N PRO A 20 34.65 15.97 -10.82
CA PRO A 20 33.67 16.33 -11.82
C PRO A 20 34.15 15.77 -13.16
N THR A 21 33.62 14.62 -13.57
CA THR A 21 33.81 14.13 -14.93
C THR A 21 33.03 15.06 -15.86
N PRO A 22 33.70 15.72 -16.83
CA PRO A 22 33.01 16.57 -17.78
C PRO A 22 32.21 15.68 -18.74
N THR A 23 30.90 15.95 -18.83
CA THR A 23 30.01 15.50 -19.94
C THR A 23 30.10 14.01 -20.31
N SER A 24 29.53 13.13 -19.49
CA SER A 24 29.09 11.81 -19.98
C SER A 24 27.57 11.82 -20.18
N SER A 25 27.19 11.96 -21.44
CA SER A 25 25.85 11.71 -21.99
C SER A 25 25.29 10.36 -21.48
N PRO A 26 23.96 10.14 -21.49
CA PRO A 26 23.33 8.92 -20.92
C PRO A 26 23.69 7.58 -21.61
N SER A 27 24.73 7.55 -22.45
CA SER A 27 25.24 6.38 -23.15
C SER A 27 26.75 6.25 -22.91
N ALA A 28 27.13 6.03 -21.65
CA ALA A 28 28.48 5.58 -21.32
C ALA A 28 28.47 4.05 -21.22
N THR A 29 29.30 3.39 -22.02
CA THR A 29 29.50 1.94 -21.97
C THR A 29 30.08 1.57 -20.60
N PRO A 30 29.48 0.64 -19.84
CA PRO A 30 29.95 0.33 -18.50
C PRO A 30 31.33 -0.33 -18.55
N THR A 31 32.31 0.29 -17.92
CA THR A 31 33.61 -0.33 -17.64
C THR A 31 33.38 -1.43 -16.60
N PRO A 32 33.82 -2.69 -16.83
CA PRO A 32 33.67 -3.74 -15.84
C PRO A 32 34.45 -3.37 -14.57
N SER A 33 33.71 -3.03 -13.51
CA SER A 33 34.29 -2.83 -12.19
C SER A 33 34.55 -4.20 -11.56
N PRO A 34 35.76 -4.48 -11.06
CA PRO A 34 35.97 -5.68 -10.27
C PRO A 34 35.03 -5.61 -9.05
N HIS A 35 34.23 -6.67 -8.84
CA HIS A 35 33.32 -6.80 -7.71
C HIS A 35 34.14 -7.02 -6.43
N THR A 36 34.69 -5.96 -5.84
CA THR A 36 35.43 -5.99 -4.57
C THR A 36 34.60 -5.50 -3.38
N LEU A 37 33.28 -5.51 -3.50
CA LEU A 37 32.37 -5.04 -2.44
C LEU A 37 31.85 -6.22 -1.62
N GLY A 38 31.97 -6.11 -0.29
CA GLY A 38 31.33 -7.03 0.66
C GLY A 38 29.80 -6.99 0.60
N THR A 39 29.14 -7.81 1.42
CA THR A 39 27.66 -7.86 1.45
C THR A 39 27.05 -6.60 2.09
N TYR A 40 25.94 -6.11 1.53
CA TYR A 40 25.23 -4.94 2.04
C TYR A 40 23.73 -5.22 2.17
N ALA A 41 23.17 -4.97 3.34
CA ALA A 41 21.75 -5.14 3.58
C ALA A 41 20.92 -4.03 2.93
N LEU A 42 19.96 -4.41 2.08
CA LEU A 42 18.95 -3.52 1.50
C LEU A 42 17.68 -3.55 2.35
N ALA A 43 17.09 -2.38 2.57
CA ALA A 43 15.79 -2.28 3.23
C ALA A 43 14.72 -2.17 2.14
N VAL A 44 14.01 -3.27 1.92
CA VAL A 44 12.87 -3.34 1.00
C VAL A 44 11.58 -3.43 1.80
N THR A 45 10.49 -2.91 1.24
CA THR A 45 9.16 -2.94 1.89
C THR A 45 8.23 -4.00 1.30
N GLN A 46 8.62 -4.59 0.17
CA GLN A 46 7.93 -5.68 -0.50
C GLN A 46 8.93 -6.79 -0.76
N ASP A 47 8.66 -7.96 -0.20
CA ASP A 47 9.56 -9.12 -0.25
C ASP A 47 9.23 -10.05 -1.41
N HIS A 48 7.94 -10.23 -1.72
CA HIS A 48 7.46 -11.05 -2.84
C HIS A 48 6.96 -10.19 -4.00
N TRP A 49 7.49 -10.40 -5.20
CA TRP A 49 7.15 -9.68 -6.42
C TRP A 49 6.39 -10.53 -7.44
N SER A 50 6.35 -11.85 -7.26
CA SER A 50 5.42 -12.73 -7.98
C SER A 50 3.99 -12.54 -7.48
N ILE A 51 3.01 -12.63 -8.39
CA ILE A 51 1.58 -12.62 -8.04
C ILE A 51 1.10 -13.99 -7.53
N GLU A 52 1.95 -15.04 -7.63
CA GLU A 52 1.65 -16.42 -7.19
C GLU A 52 0.31 -16.95 -7.76
N GLY A 53 -0.01 -16.53 -8.98
CA GLY A 53 -1.24 -16.91 -9.66
C GLY A 53 -2.55 -16.37 -9.05
N ARG A 54 -2.46 -15.45 -8.09
CA ARG A 54 -3.65 -14.94 -7.39
C ARG A 54 -4.35 -13.88 -8.23
N GLY A 55 -5.68 -13.89 -8.23
CA GLY A 55 -6.53 -12.88 -8.90
C GLY A 55 -6.57 -11.50 -8.21
N LEU A 56 -5.42 -11.00 -7.74
CA LEU A 56 -5.25 -9.69 -7.08
C LEU A 56 -5.38 -8.57 -8.11
N VAL A 57 -4.45 -8.55 -9.07
CA VAL A 57 -4.47 -7.64 -10.20
C VAL A 57 -5.12 -8.35 -11.39
N ARG A 58 -6.11 -7.71 -12.00
CA ARG A 58 -6.75 -8.21 -13.22
C ARG A 58 -6.32 -7.37 -14.41
N GLU A 59 -5.75 -8.03 -15.40
CA GLU A 59 -5.41 -7.48 -16.71
C GLU A 59 -6.09 -8.23 -17.86
N ALA A 60 -6.37 -7.54 -18.96
CA ALA A 60 -6.74 -8.14 -20.24
C ALA A 60 -6.18 -7.31 -21.40
N THR A 61 -6.06 -7.90 -22.58
CA THR A 61 -5.82 -7.13 -23.81
C THR A 61 -7.10 -6.43 -24.25
N LEU A 62 -6.98 -5.35 -25.02
CA LEU A 62 -8.13 -4.62 -25.55
C LEU A 62 -9.03 -5.52 -26.41
N ASP A 63 -8.44 -6.42 -27.19
CA ASP A 63 -9.19 -7.37 -28.02
C ASP A 63 -9.92 -8.42 -27.18
N HIS A 64 -9.33 -8.87 -26.06
CA HIS A 64 -10.02 -9.73 -25.11
C HIS A 64 -11.18 -8.97 -24.45
N TYR A 65 -10.94 -7.79 -23.91
CA TYR A 65 -11.98 -6.98 -23.28
C TYR A 65 -13.18 -6.71 -24.20
N ARG A 66 -12.95 -6.48 -25.50
CA ARG A 66 -14.03 -6.32 -26.48
C ARG A 66 -14.87 -7.59 -26.70
N LYS A 67 -14.28 -8.77 -26.52
CA LYS A 67 -14.96 -10.06 -26.66
C LYS A 67 -15.66 -10.49 -25.37
N ASP A 68 -15.02 -10.25 -24.22
CA ASP A 68 -15.55 -10.56 -22.90
C ASP A 68 -15.34 -9.37 -21.94
N PRO A 69 -16.26 -8.38 -21.94
CA PRO A 69 -16.18 -7.22 -21.06
C PRO A 69 -16.26 -7.58 -19.56
N GLU A 70 -16.81 -8.76 -19.26
CA GLU A 70 -17.08 -9.26 -17.91
C GLU A 70 -15.98 -10.19 -17.41
N PHE A 71 -14.82 -10.26 -18.09
CA PHE A 71 -13.68 -11.11 -17.74
C PHE A 71 -13.25 -10.92 -16.27
N VAL A 72 -13.41 -9.71 -15.72
CA VAL A 72 -13.04 -9.42 -14.35
C VAL A 72 -13.84 -10.23 -13.35
N LYS A 73 -15.07 -10.66 -13.65
CA LYS A 73 -15.91 -11.40 -12.70
C LYS A 73 -15.54 -12.89 -12.61
N LYS A 74 -14.78 -13.39 -13.59
CA LYS A 74 -14.38 -14.80 -13.70
C LYS A 74 -12.99 -14.97 -13.11
N ILE A 75 -12.92 -15.32 -11.83
CA ILE A 75 -11.66 -15.63 -11.16
C ILE A 75 -11.55 -17.15 -11.06
N ALA A 76 -10.42 -17.69 -11.47
CA ALA A 76 -10.12 -19.10 -11.27
C ALA A 76 -10.12 -19.40 -9.75
N GLY A 77 -11.06 -20.24 -9.30
CA GLY A 77 -11.29 -20.57 -7.88
C GLY A 77 -12.58 -20.00 -7.27
N ASP A 78 -13.17 -18.96 -7.86
CA ASP A 78 -14.41 -18.33 -7.36
C ASP A 78 -15.64 -18.60 -8.26
N GLU A 79 -15.49 -19.47 -9.28
CA GLU A 79 -16.53 -19.75 -10.30
C GLU A 79 -17.84 -20.33 -9.70
N GLU A 80 -17.78 -20.89 -8.50
CA GLU A 80 -18.93 -21.49 -7.79
C GLU A 80 -19.56 -20.55 -6.74
N LEU A 81 -19.01 -19.36 -6.53
CA LEU A 81 -19.50 -18.47 -5.47
C LEU A 81 -20.77 -17.70 -5.92
N PRO A 82 -21.81 -17.63 -5.06
CA PRO A 82 -22.98 -16.84 -5.38
C PRO A 82 -22.63 -15.35 -5.47
N PRO A 83 -23.31 -14.55 -6.32
CA PRO A 83 -23.06 -13.11 -6.47
C PRO A 83 -23.16 -12.30 -5.17
N ARG A 84 -23.89 -12.83 -4.18
CA ARG A 84 -23.92 -12.34 -2.81
C ARG A 84 -23.66 -13.50 -1.87
N LEU A 85 -22.50 -13.45 -1.22
CA LEU A 85 -22.16 -14.43 -0.19
C LEU A 85 -23.08 -14.28 1.01
N PRO A 86 -23.72 -15.36 1.48
CA PRO A 86 -24.52 -15.32 2.69
C PRO A 86 -23.64 -14.93 3.89
N SER A 87 -24.22 -14.16 4.81
CA SER A 87 -23.57 -13.78 6.06
C SER A 87 -24.45 -14.24 7.22
N ILE A 88 -23.85 -14.92 8.19
CA ILE A 88 -24.51 -15.29 9.45
C ILE A 88 -24.69 -14.04 10.34
N TYR A 89 -23.83 -13.04 10.16
CA TYR A 89 -23.86 -11.79 10.91
C TYR A 89 -24.70 -10.73 10.19
N SER A 90 -25.49 -9.98 10.96
CA SER A 90 -26.15 -8.77 10.49
C SER A 90 -25.11 -7.64 10.36
N HIS A 91 -25.15 -6.94 9.23
CA HIS A 91 -24.32 -5.76 9.04
C HIS A 91 -24.80 -4.62 9.95
N PRO A 92 -23.90 -3.77 10.46
CA PRO A 92 -24.29 -2.52 11.08
C PRO A 92 -25.16 -1.72 10.11
N PRO A 93 -26.24 -1.07 10.57
CA PRO A 93 -27.09 -0.29 9.68
C PRO A 93 -26.27 0.87 9.08
N LEU A 94 -26.06 0.82 7.77
CA LEU A 94 -25.46 1.88 6.97
C LEU A 94 -26.47 3.02 6.77
N ALA A 95 -26.91 3.60 7.88
CA ALA A 95 -28.08 4.48 7.95
C ALA A 95 -27.79 5.93 7.54
N ALA A 96 -26.51 6.33 7.49
CA ALA A 96 -26.15 7.70 7.17
C ALA A 96 -26.59 8.13 5.77
N GLU A 97 -26.81 9.44 5.64
CA GLU A 97 -27.25 10.08 4.40
C GLU A 97 -26.24 9.91 3.25
N GLN A 98 -24.95 9.85 3.59
CA GLN A 98 -23.83 9.67 2.67
C GLN A 98 -23.03 8.44 3.09
N GLN A 99 -22.50 7.72 2.10
CA GLN A 99 -21.72 6.50 2.31
C GLN A 99 -20.40 6.65 1.57
N TRP A 100 -19.26 6.61 2.28
CA TRP A 100 -17.97 6.88 1.63
C TRP A 100 -17.38 5.62 1.01
N GLY A 101 -16.84 5.76 -0.20
CA GLY A 101 -16.09 4.71 -0.85
C GLY A 101 -15.04 5.25 -1.81
N MET A 102 -14.26 4.32 -2.36
CA MET A 102 -13.14 4.65 -3.22
C MET A 102 -13.07 3.67 -4.39
N THR A 103 -12.51 4.13 -5.51
CA THR A 103 -12.14 3.31 -6.66
C THR A 103 -10.70 3.60 -7.05
N VAL A 104 -9.99 2.58 -7.52
CA VAL A 104 -8.64 2.71 -8.05
C VAL A 104 -8.60 2.17 -9.48
N ASP A 105 -8.37 3.03 -10.47
CA ASP A 105 -8.17 2.63 -11.86
C ASP A 105 -6.72 2.17 -12.06
N LEU A 106 -6.52 0.86 -12.19
CA LEU A 106 -5.20 0.28 -12.40
C LEU A 106 -4.66 0.58 -13.80
N ASN A 107 -5.53 0.88 -14.77
CA ASN A 107 -5.14 1.12 -16.15
C ASN A 107 -4.28 2.39 -16.30
N VAL A 108 -4.57 3.40 -15.49
CA VAL A 108 -3.88 4.71 -15.50
C VAL A 108 -2.90 4.87 -14.34
N CYS A 109 -2.79 3.86 -13.46
CA CYS A 109 -1.84 3.89 -12.36
C CYS A 109 -0.41 3.62 -12.86
N THR A 110 0.45 4.63 -12.78
CA THR A 110 1.85 4.54 -13.23
C THR A 110 2.83 4.14 -12.14
N GLY A 111 2.39 3.95 -10.90
CA GLY A 111 3.28 3.66 -9.77
C GLY A 111 4.10 4.85 -9.25
N CYS A 112 3.73 6.09 -9.60
CA CYS A 112 4.50 7.30 -9.27
C CYS A 112 4.73 7.60 -7.77
N SER A 113 4.07 6.89 -6.84
CA SER A 113 4.22 7.05 -5.39
C SER A 113 3.80 8.40 -4.79
N ALA A 114 3.25 9.31 -5.59
CA ALA A 114 2.71 10.59 -5.09
C ALA A 114 1.62 10.40 -4.03
N CYS A 115 0.74 9.40 -4.21
CA CYS A 115 -0.31 9.05 -3.26
C CYS A 115 0.20 8.56 -1.90
N VAL A 116 1.38 7.91 -1.87
CA VAL A 116 2.03 7.46 -0.62
C VAL A 116 2.50 8.68 0.18
N ILE A 117 3.20 9.61 -0.48
CA ILE A 117 3.74 10.82 0.15
C ILE A 117 2.62 11.77 0.58
N ALA A 118 1.58 11.93 -0.24
CA ALA A 118 0.42 12.74 0.11
C ALA A 118 -0.29 12.18 1.35
N CYS A 119 -0.47 10.86 1.44
CA CYS A 119 -1.03 10.23 2.63
C CYS A 119 -0.15 10.46 3.87
N GLN A 120 1.17 10.37 3.72
CA GLN A 120 2.13 10.63 4.79
C GLN A 120 2.09 12.07 5.30
N ALA A 121 2.10 13.04 4.38
CA ALA A 121 2.04 14.47 4.69
C ALA A 121 0.72 14.86 5.36
N GLU A 122 -0.40 14.43 4.79
CA GLU A 122 -1.74 14.75 5.27
C GLU A 122 -2.01 14.14 6.65
N ASN A 123 -1.63 12.87 6.85
CA ASN A 123 -2.04 12.10 8.02
C ASN A 123 -0.91 11.96 9.05
N ASN A 124 0.06 12.87 9.08
CA ASN A 124 1.12 12.92 10.10
C ASN A 124 1.91 11.60 10.27
N ILE A 125 2.00 10.77 9.22
CA ILE A 125 2.60 9.44 9.32
C ILE A 125 4.11 9.60 9.56
N PRO A 126 4.68 8.95 10.58
CA PRO A 126 6.09 9.13 10.91
C PRO A 126 7.00 8.48 9.87
N ILE A 127 8.20 9.04 9.71
CA ILE A 127 9.29 8.43 8.94
C ILE A 127 9.92 7.34 9.79
N VAL A 128 10.26 6.22 9.15
CA VAL A 128 10.90 5.07 9.79
C VAL A 128 12.32 4.90 9.25
N GLY A 129 13.30 4.79 10.15
CA GLY A 129 14.70 4.60 9.76
C GLY A 129 14.95 3.27 9.04
N LYS A 130 16.01 3.22 8.22
CA LYS A 130 16.38 2.07 7.37
C LYS A 130 16.31 0.71 8.08
N LEU A 131 16.87 0.63 9.30
CA LEU A 131 16.89 -0.62 10.07
C LEU A 131 15.47 -1.11 10.41
N GLN A 132 14.59 -0.21 10.84
CA GLN A 132 13.22 -0.58 11.19
C GLN A 132 12.38 -0.89 9.95
N ALA A 133 12.63 -0.20 8.83
CA ALA A 133 12.03 -0.54 7.55
C ALA A 133 12.42 -1.96 7.12
N GLN A 134 13.69 -2.34 7.29
CA GLN A 134 14.17 -3.70 7.01
C GLN A 134 13.52 -4.78 7.89
N HIS A 135 13.06 -4.43 9.09
CA HIS A 135 12.28 -5.34 9.94
C HIS A 135 10.78 -5.40 9.56
N GLY A 136 10.39 -4.87 8.39
CA GLY A 136 8.99 -4.83 7.94
C GLY A 136 8.11 -3.82 8.69
N ARG A 137 8.72 -2.80 9.34
CA ARG A 137 8.01 -1.84 10.21
C ARG A 137 7.79 -0.49 9.56
N ALA A 138 7.79 -0.44 8.22
CA ALA A 138 7.53 0.78 7.47
C ALA A 138 6.12 1.33 7.80
N MET A 139 6.05 2.62 8.08
CA MET A 139 4.79 3.31 8.37
C MET A 139 4.26 3.95 7.09
N HIS A 140 3.57 3.15 6.28
CA HIS A 140 2.81 3.63 5.12
C HIS A 140 1.39 3.05 5.17
N TRP A 141 0.39 3.93 5.18
CA TRP A 141 -1.04 3.56 5.20
C TRP A 141 -1.58 3.16 3.84
N LEU A 142 -0.92 3.66 2.79
CA LEU A 142 -1.07 3.27 1.41
C LEU A 142 0.31 2.82 0.93
N ARG A 143 0.40 1.62 0.37
CA ARG A 143 1.59 1.11 -0.30
C ARG A 143 1.29 0.89 -1.77
N LEU A 144 2.32 0.82 -2.60
CA LEU A 144 2.22 0.45 -4.00
C LEU A 144 2.84 -0.92 -4.15
N ASP A 145 2.00 -1.93 -4.35
CA ASP A 145 2.46 -3.28 -4.61
C ASP A 145 2.84 -3.37 -6.09
N ARG A 146 4.05 -3.86 -6.36
CA ARG A 146 4.56 -4.06 -7.71
C ARG A 146 4.66 -5.56 -7.98
N TYR A 147 3.85 -6.05 -8.91
CA TYR A 147 3.89 -7.43 -9.34
C TYR A 147 4.59 -7.56 -10.70
N TYR A 148 5.38 -8.62 -10.83
CA TYR A 148 5.90 -9.10 -12.10
C TYR A 148 5.00 -10.22 -12.61
N ALA A 149 4.49 -10.04 -13.82
CA ALA A 149 3.68 -11.03 -14.50
C ALA A 149 4.44 -11.56 -15.72
N SER A 150 4.37 -12.87 -15.93
CA SER A 150 4.99 -13.53 -17.08
C SER A 150 4.10 -14.66 -17.56
N GLU A 151 4.24 -15.00 -18.84
CA GLU A 151 3.50 -16.09 -19.48
C GLU A 151 3.72 -17.45 -18.78
N LYS A 152 4.96 -17.70 -18.35
CA LYS A 152 5.28 -18.86 -17.53
C LYS A 152 5.18 -18.45 -16.05
N PRO A 153 4.52 -19.27 -15.21
CA PRO A 153 4.65 -19.15 -13.77
C PRO A 153 6.13 -19.23 -13.36
N PHE A 154 6.50 -18.53 -12.30
CA PHE A 154 7.86 -18.56 -11.75
C PHE A 154 7.78 -18.56 -10.23
N ASN A 155 8.73 -19.23 -9.58
CA ASN A 155 8.83 -19.25 -8.13
C ASN A 155 10.04 -18.44 -7.65
N GLN A 156 9.76 -17.27 -7.09
CA GLN A 156 10.79 -16.40 -6.54
C GLN A 156 11.57 -17.06 -5.40
N ASP A 157 10.95 -17.91 -4.59
CA ASP A 157 11.60 -18.58 -3.45
C ASP A 157 12.64 -19.63 -3.92
N LEU A 158 12.52 -20.11 -5.16
CA LEU A 158 13.51 -20.97 -5.82
C LEU A 158 14.60 -20.18 -6.56
N GLY A 159 14.57 -18.84 -6.49
CA GLY A 159 15.48 -17.98 -7.24
C GLY A 159 15.15 -17.90 -8.73
N GLU A 160 13.95 -18.29 -9.15
CA GLU A 160 13.49 -18.19 -10.52
C GLU A 160 12.97 -16.77 -10.79
N TYR A 161 13.48 -16.14 -11.84
CA TYR A 161 13.05 -14.82 -12.27
C TYR A 161 12.81 -14.84 -13.78
N PRO A 162 11.69 -14.27 -14.26
CA PRO A 162 11.46 -14.13 -15.70
C PRO A 162 12.42 -13.09 -16.28
N ASP A 163 12.95 -13.36 -17.49
CA ASP A 163 13.85 -12.42 -18.18
C ASP A 163 13.13 -11.15 -18.65
N ASN A 164 11.86 -11.28 -19.07
CA ASN A 164 11.05 -10.19 -19.61
C ASN A 164 9.65 -10.15 -18.97
N PRO A 165 9.54 -9.75 -17.69
CA PRO A 165 8.24 -9.64 -17.03
C PRO A 165 7.51 -8.37 -17.41
N GLU A 166 6.19 -8.46 -17.43
CA GLU A 166 5.33 -7.29 -17.34
C GLU A 166 5.27 -6.78 -15.91
N ILE A 167 5.14 -5.46 -15.75
CA ILE A 167 5.00 -4.82 -14.45
C ILE A 167 3.58 -4.33 -14.27
N VAL A 168 3.01 -4.61 -13.09
CA VAL A 168 1.74 -4.02 -12.66
C VAL A 168 1.88 -3.39 -11.29
N HIS A 169 1.19 -2.26 -11.12
CA HIS A 169 1.14 -1.51 -9.87
C HIS A 169 -0.26 -1.58 -9.29
N GLU A 170 -0.35 -1.97 -8.03
CA GLU A 170 -1.59 -2.02 -7.27
C GLU A 170 -1.47 -1.17 -6.01
N PRO A 171 -2.09 0.03 -5.97
CA PRO A 171 -2.17 0.82 -4.75
C PRO A 171 -3.01 0.08 -3.69
N MET A 172 -2.36 -0.37 -2.62
CA MET A 172 -2.97 -1.10 -1.53
C MET A 172 -3.07 -0.26 -0.26
N MET A 173 -4.31 -0.05 0.18
CA MET A 173 -4.66 0.73 1.38
C MET A 173 -5.78 0.04 2.17
N CYS A 174 -6.20 0.63 3.29
CA CYS A 174 -7.39 0.14 3.97
C CYS A 174 -8.59 0.16 3.03
N GLN A 175 -9.25 -0.98 2.91
CA GLN A 175 -10.39 -1.18 2.01
C GLN A 175 -11.72 -0.77 2.65
N HIS A 176 -11.71 -0.36 3.92
CA HIS A 176 -12.89 -0.03 4.73
C HIS A 176 -13.99 -1.09 4.59
N CYS A 177 -13.62 -2.36 4.79
CA CYS A 177 -14.47 -3.54 4.71
C CYS A 177 -15.72 -3.40 5.58
N GLU A 178 -16.93 -3.58 5.04
CA GLU A 178 -18.17 -3.54 5.84
C GLU A 178 -18.25 -4.73 6.80
N ASN A 179 -17.82 -5.90 6.34
CA ASN A 179 -17.53 -7.05 7.19
C ASN A 179 -16.05 -6.99 7.59
N ALA A 180 -15.69 -6.07 8.48
CA ALA A 180 -14.29 -5.89 8.89
C ALA A 180 -13.84 -6.98 9.89
N PRO A 181 -12.98 -7.95 9.48
CA PRO A 181 -12.42 -8.92 10.41
C PRO A 181 -11.50 -8.25 11.45
N CYS A 182 -10.94 -7.09 11.12
CA CYS A 182 -10.06 -6.35 12.01
C CYS A 182 -10.77 -5.65 13.18
N GLU A 183 -12.10 -5.53 13.15
CA GLU A 183 -12.87 -4.91 14.25
C GLU A 183 -13.21 -5.89 15.36
N THR A 184 -13.76 -7.04 14.98
CA THR A 184 -14.25 -8.06 15.92
C THR A 184 -13.16 -8.63 16.83
N VAL A 185 -11.90 -8.51 16.43
CA VAL A 185 -10.73 -8.98 17.19
C VAL A 185 -10.12 -7.92 18.12
N CYS A 186 -10.65 -6.70 18.16
CA CYS A 186 -10.12 -5.65 19.03
C CYS A 186 -10.74 -5.77 20.44
N PRO A 187 -9.98 -6.17 21.48
CA PRO A 187 -10.55 -6.42 22.81
C PRO A 187 -11.03 -5.16 23.54
N VAL A 188 -10.63 -3.97 23.07
CA VAL A 188 -10.94 -2.67 23.68
C VAL A 188 -11.81 -1.78 22.79
N ASN A 189 -12.31 -2.32 21.68
CA ASN A 189 -13.13 -1.60 20.72
C ASN A 189 -12.49 -0.30 20.19
N ALA A 190 -11.18 -0.33 19.94
CA ALA A 190 -10.46 0.81 19.35
C ALA A 190 -10.71 0.95 17.83
N THR A 191 -11.37 -0.03 17.23
CA THR A 191 -11.72 -0.06 15.81
C THR A 191 -13.18 -0.40 15.67
N VAL A 192 -13.95 0.49 15.05
CA VAL A 192 -15.41 0.39 14.92
C VAL A 192 -15.86 0.95 13.59
N HIS A 193 -17.00 0.50 13.09
CA HIS A 193 -17.67 1.14 11.98
C HIS A 193 -18.42 2.40 12.42
N SER A 194 -18.36 3.44 11.60
CA SER A 194 -19.33 4.54 11.61
C SER A 194 -20.51 4.28 10.69
N GLU A 195 -21.57 5.06 10.87
CA GLU A 195 -22.82 4.95 10.11
C GLU A 195 -22.68 5.31 8.62
N ASP A 196 -21.67 6.13 8.27
CA ASP A 196 -21.28 6.45 6.88
C ASP A 196 -20.36 5.38 6.27
N GLY A 197 -20.15 4.29 7.00
CA GLY A 197 -19.46 3.06 6.58
C GLY A 197 -17.94 3.18 6.52
N LEU A 198 -17.36 4.11 7.28
CA LEU A 198 -15.92 4.11 7.52
C LEU A 198 -15.59 3.14 8.65
N ASN A 199 -14.56 2.32 8.44
CA ASN A 199 -13.85 1.74 9.56
C ASN A 199 -13.05 2.85 10.27
N ILE A 200 -13.39 3.20 11.50
CA ILE A 200 -12.71 4.23 12.30
C ILE A 200 -11.65 3.58 13.20
N MET A 201 -10.49 4.23 13.35
CA MET A 201 -9.43 3.84 14.27
C MET A 201 -9.30 4.90 15.36
N ALA A 202 -9.79 4.62 16.57
CA ALA A 202 -9.59 5.48 17.73
C ALA A 202 -8.19 5.23 18.32
N TYR A 203 -7.23 6.08 17.93
CA TYR A 203 -5.82 5.92 18.30
C TYR A 203 -5.59 5.89 19.81
N ASN A 204 -6.32 6.71 20.57
CA ASN A 204 -6.22 6.83 22.03
C ASN A 204 -6.76 5.60 22.79
N ARG A 205 -7.63 4.79 22.17
CA ARG A 205 -8.20 3.59 22.77
C ARG A 205 -7.33 2.35 22.54
N CYS A 206 -6.42 2.41 21.56
CA CYS A 206 -5.60 1.28 21.18
C CYS A 206 -4.58 0.93 22.28
N ILE A 207 -4.65 -0.30 22.81
CA ILE A 207 -3.69 -0.83 23.78
C ILE A 207 -2.54 -1.63 23.13
N GLY A 208 -2.48 -1.68 21.79
CA GLY A 208 -1.35 -2.25 21.07
C GLY A 208 -1.25 -3.77 21.04
N THR A 209 -2.37 -4.51 21.12
CA THR A 209 -2.38 -5.98 20.99
C THR A 209 -1.98 -6.49 19.61
N ARG A 210 -2.12 -5.65 18.57
CA ARG A 210 -1.81 -5.93 17.15
C ARG A 210 -2.64 -7.03 16.49
N TYR A 211 -3.62 -7.62 17.18
CA TYR A 211 -4.44 -8.69 16.59
C TYR A 211 -5.23 -8.22 15.35
N CYS A 212 -5.68 -6.96 15.34
CA CYS A 212 -6.33 -6.37 14.17
C CYS A 212 -5.45 -6.31 12.91
N ALA A 213 -4.12 -6.34 13.05
CA ALA A 213 -3.20 -6.46 11.92
C ALA A 213 -3.20 -7.88 11.36
N ASN A 214 -3.17 -8.90 12.23
CA ASN A 214 -3.16 -10.30 11.83
C ASN A 214 -4.45 -10.66 11.10
N ASN A 215 -5.60 -10.25 11.62
CA ASN A 215 -6.90 -10.59 11.03
C ASN A 215 -7.25 -9.76 9.79
N CYS A 216 -6.49 -8.71 9.48
CA CYS A 216 -6.67 -7.95 8.25
C CYS A 216 -6.07 -8.74 7.06
N PRO A 217 -6.88 -9.16 6.06
CA PRO A 217 -6.36 -9.94 4.94
C PRO A 217 -5.36 -9.14 4.10
N PHE A 218 -5.55 -7.82 4.01
CA PHE A 218 -4.69 -6.93 3.23
C PHE A 218 -3.40 -6.48 3.95
N LYS A 219 -3.26 -6.77 5.26
CA LYS A 219 -2.12 -6.34 6.10
C LYS A 219 -1.78 -4.84 5.96
N VAL A 220 -2.82 -4.00 5.93
CA VAL A 220 -2.74 -2.52 5.75
C VAL A 220 -2.84 -1.75 7.07
N ARG A 221 -2.88 -2.46 8.20
CA ARG A 221 -2.77 -1.86 9.53
C ARG A 221 -1.29 -1.79 9.92
N ARG A 222 -0.79 -0.62 10.29
CA ARG A 222 0.61 -0.35 10.65
C ARG A 222 0.75 -0.07 12.13
N PHE A 223 1.79 -0.58 12.78
CA PHE A 223 1.97 -0.44 14.22
C PHE A 223 3.13 0.49 14.55
N ASN A 224 2.91 1.44 15.46
CA ASN A 224 3.99 2.24 16.02
C ASN A 224 4.80 1.41 17.03
N PHE A 225 5.85 0.74 16.56
CA PHE A 225 6.76 -0.01 17.44
C PHE A 225 7.50 0.91 18.41
N PHE A 226 7.95 2.04 17.89
CA PHE A 226 8.66 3.07 18.65
C PHE A 226 7.91 4.40 18.56
N ASP A 227 8.32 5.35 19.39
CA ASP A 227 7.77 6.70 19.36
C ASP A 227 8.45 7.52 18.27
N TYR A 228 8.18 7.17 17.00
CA TYR A 228 8.86 7.72 15.84
C TYR A 228 8.65 9.23 15.67
N ASN A 229 7.58 9.79 16.24
CA ASN A 229 7.29 11.22 16.15
C ASN A 229 8.07 12.05 17.18
N GLN A 230 8.45 11.48 18.32
CA GLN A 230 9.12 12.20 19.41
C GLN A 230 10.59 11.84 19.59
N ARG A 231 11.11 10.89 18.81
CA ARG A 231 12.46 10.38 18.96
C ARG A 231 13.29 10.59 17.70
N PRO A 232 14.55 11.01 17.83
CA PRO A 232 15.44 11.15 16.68
C PRO A 232 15.71 9.79 16.05
N LEU A 233 15.72 9.77 14.72
CA LEU A 233 16.14 8.61 13.95
C LEU A 233 17.67 8.56 13.88
N GLY A 234 18.23 7.35 13.94
CA GLY A 234 19.64 7.12 13.64
C GLY A 234 20.49 6.65 14.82
N LYS A 235 21.81 6.61 14.57
CA LYS A 235 22.79 6.02 15.48
C LYS A 235 23.39 7.06 16.41
N LYS A 236 23.47 6.75 17.70
CA LYS A 236 24.23 7.51 18.70
C LYS A 236 25.36 6.63 19.24
N LYS A 237 26.56 7.20 19.34
CA LYS A 237 27.68 6.55 20.05
C LYS A 237 27.45 6.71 21.54
N VAL A 238 27.43 5.60 22.27
CA VAL A 238 27.37 5.54 23.73
C VAL A 238 28.60 4.76 24.17
N GLY A 239 29.67 5.47 24.53
CA GLY A 239 30.98 4.86 24.77
C GLY A 239 31.54 4.15 23.52
N PRO A 240 32.00 2.89 23.60
CA PRO A 240 32.50 2.14 22.45
C PRO A 240 31.39 1.59 21.54
N LEU A 241 30.12 1.64 21.96
CA LEU A 241 28.99 1.04 21.24
C LEU A 241 28.27 2.09 20.40
N THR A 242 27.95 1.73 19.15
CA THR A 242 27.06 2.53 18.29
C THR A 242 25.67 1.91 18.32
N ILE A 243 24.71 2.60 18.93
CA ILE A 243 23.37 2.07 19.18
C ILE A 243 22.34 2.92 18.42
N TYR A 244 21.32 2.26 17.90
CA TYR A 244 20.15 2.91 17.32
C TYR A 244 19.29 3.54 18.42
N GLN A 245 19.06 4.85 18.32
CA GLN A 245 18.43 5.66 19.37
C GLN A 245 17.02 5.17 19.74
N GLU A 246 16.31 4.56 18.79
CA GLU A 246 14.95 4.05 18.99
C GLU A 246 14.89 2.93 20.05
N TYR A 247 15.97 2.15 20.22
CA TYR A 247 16.02 1.01 21.14
C TYR A 247 16.34 1.39 22.60
N ILE A 248 16.94 2.56 22.83
CA ILE A 248 17.32 3.04 24.17
C ILE A 248 16.39 4.14 24.67
N ALA A 249 15.11 3.98 24.37
CA ALA A 249 14.06 4.96 24.55
C ALA A 249 14.00 5.68 25.94
N PRO A 250 14.27 5.03 27.09
CA PRO A 250 14.32 5.74 28.37
C PRO A 250 15.46 6.76 28.49
N PHE A 251 16.51 6.63 27.67
CA PHE A 251 17.77 7.36 27.76
C PHE A 251 18.06 8.27 26.56
N THR A 252 17.11 8.44 25.63
CA THR A 252 17.24 9.40 24.54
C THR A 252 16.41 10.64 24.80
N GLU A 253 16.86 11.76 24.25
CA GLU A 253 16.08 13.00 24.20
C GLU A 253 14.70 12.72 23.58
N LYS A 254 13.68 13.23 24.24
CA LYS A 254 12.29 13.17 23.80
C LYS A 254 11.89 14.58 23.36
N GLY A 255 11.45 14.70 22.12
CA GLY A 255 11.02 15.96 21.55
C GLY A 255 11.38 16.03 20.08
N ALA A 256 10.38 16.23 19.23
CA ALA A 256 10.63 16.60 17.84
C ALA A 256 11.22 18.02 17.77
N PRO A 257 12.12 18.30 16.80
CA PRO A 257 12.46 19.67 16.44
C PRO A 257 11.21 20.48 16.08
N ASP A 258 11.19 21.77 16.41
CA ASP A 258 10.02 22.62 16.16
C ASP A 258 9.68 22.73 14.67
N THR A 259 10.69 22.70 13.80
CA THR A 259 10.51 22.65 12.34
C THR A 259 9.69 21.43 11.89
N THR A 260 9.89 20.27 12.51
CA THR A 260 9.13 19.05 12.23
C THR A 260 7.71 19.15 12.77
N LYS A 261 7.51 19.82 13.91
CA LYS A 261 6.15 20.03 14.48
C LYS A 261 5.30 20.92 13.57
N LEU A 262 5.88 21.96 12.98
CA LEU A 262 5.18 22.87 12.06
C LEU A 262 4.70 22.18 10.77
N GLN A 263 5.31 21.06 10.37
CA GLN A 263 4.87 20.28 9.21
C GLN A 263 3.64 19.41 9.50
N LYS A 264 3.27 19.21 10.76
CA LYS A 264 2.18 18.31 11.13
C LYS A 264 0.82 18.98 10.91
N ASN A 265 -0.09 18.25 10.29
CA ASN A 265 -1.48 18.65 10.16
C ASN A 265 -2.13 18.76 11.56
N PRO A 266 -2.65 19.93 11.95
CA PRO A 266 -3.25 20.12 13.28
C PRO A 266 -4.55 19.32 13.48
N ASN A 267 -5.23 18.94 12.40
CA ASN A 267 -6.52 18.24 12.45
C ASN A 267 -6.38 16.72 12.52
N VAL A 268 -5.14 16.20 12.54
CA VAL A 268 -4.87 14.76 12.63
C VAL A 268 -4.02 14.48 13.86
N THR A 269 -4.46 13.55 14.70
CA THR A 269 -3.71 13.09 15.87
C THR A 269 -2.28 12.68 15.47
N VAL A 270 -1.27 13.16 16.19
CA VAL A 270 0.10 12.62 16.12
C VAL A 270 0.18 11.42 17.07
N ARG A 271 0.43 10.22 16.53
CA ARG A 271 0.36 8.99 17.32
C ARG A 271 1.64 8.76 18.11
N MET A 272 1.45 8.17 19.29
CA MET A 272 2.52 7.68 20.16
C MET A 272 2.87 6.23 19.83
N ARG A 273 3.93 5.70 20.47
CA ARG A 273 4.26 4.27 20.45
C ARG A 273 3.08 3.41 20.91
N GLY A 274 3.02 2.17 20.46
CA GLY A 274 2.04 1.20 20.97
C GLY A 274 0.67 1.27 20.28
N VAL A 275 0.51 2.11 19.26
CA VAL A 275 -0.79 2.37 18.62
C VAL A 275 -0.80 1.84 17.19
N MET A 276 -1.90 1.18 16.82
CA MET A 276 -2.18 0.79 15.44
C MET A 276 -2.71 1.97 14.62
N GLU A 277 -2.34 2.00 13.36
CA GLU A 277 -2.78 2.98 12.38
C GLU A 277 -3.23 2.29 11.09
N LYS A 278 -3.97 3.03 10.27
CA LYS A 278 -4.39 2.60 8.93
C LYS A 278 -4.88 3.82 8.15
N CYS A 279 -5.06 3.66 6.84
CA CYS A 279 -5.83 4.60 6.04
C CYS A 279 -7.23 4.78 6.64
N THR A 280 -7.65 6.03 6.79
CA THR A 280 -8.95 6.45 7.35
C THR A 280 -9.84 7.13 6.30
N TYR A 281 -9.53 6.98 5.01
CA TYR A 281 -10.08 7.81 3.92
C TYR A 281 -9.96 9.32 4.17
N CYS A 282 -8.92 9.75 4.90
CA CYS A 282 -8.71 11.13 5.31
C CYS A 282 -9.93 11.68 6.09
N VAL A 283 -10.34 10.95 7.13
CA VAL A 283 -11.51 11.29 7.98
C VAL A 283 -11.54 12.76 8.42
N GLN A 284 -10.38 13.38 8.68
CA GLN A 284 -10.30 14.81 9.00
C GLN A 284 -10.92 15.70 7.91
N ARG A 285 -10.72 15.37 6.62
CA ARG A 285 -11.31 16.12 5.50
C ARG A 285 -12.81 15.84 5.37
N ILE A 286 -13.22 14.60 5.67
CA ILE A 286 -14.63 14.21 5.70
C ILE A 286 -15.35 14.99 6.79
N GLU A 287 -14.82 15.02 8.01
CA GLU A 287 -15.42 15.71 9.14
C GLU A 287 -15.40 17.24 8.95
N GLU A 288 -14.32 17.81 8.41
CA GLU A 288 -14.29 19.24 8.01
C GLU A 288 -15.41 19.57 7.01
N ALA A 289 -15.60 18.74 5.99
CA ALA A 289 -16.66 18.93 5.00
C ALA A 289 -18.06 18.75 5.60
N LYS A 290 -18.26 17.76 6.48
CA LYS A 290 -19.53 17.59 7.23
C LYS A 290 -19.82 18.83 8.08
N ILE A 291 -18.85 19.29 8.87
CA ILE A 291 -18.99 20.47 9.73
C ILE A 291 -19.31 21.70 8.88
N ALA A 292 -18.61 21.92 7.77
CA ALA A 292 -18.89 23.03 6.86
C ALA A 292 -20.31 22.96 6.26
N ALA A 293 -20.78 21.77 5.90
CA ALA A 293 -22.15 21.57 5.42
C ALA A 293 -23.19 21.85 6.51
N HIS A 294 -22.97 21.39 7.75
CA HIS A 294 -23.83 21.71 8.89
C HIS A 294 -23.86 23.21 9.19
N VAL A 295 -22.70 23.88 9.18
CA VAL A 295 -22.63 25.34 9.38
C VAL A 295 -23.40 26.09 8.30
N LYS A 296 -23.27 25.67 7.03
CA LYS A 296 -24.00 26.27 5.90
C LYS A 296 -25.51 26.01 5.98
N ALA A 297 -25.91 24.86 6.49
CA ALA A 297 -27.32 24.51 6.68
C ALA A 297 -28.01 25.38 7.75
N GLY A 298 -27.26 25.84 8.75
CA GLY A 298 -27.80 26.63 9.86
C GLY A 298 -28.89 25.87 10.60
N ALA A 299 -30.09 26.46 10.71
CA ALA A 299 -31.26 25.80 11.31
C ALA A 299 -32.04 24.88 10.35
N SER A 300 -31.58 24.71 9.10
CA SER A 300 -32.23 23.83 8.14
C SER A 300 -31.66 22.42 8.18
N ASP A 301 -32.45 21.44 7.75
CA ASP A 301 -32.02 20.03 7.65
C ASP A 301 -31.15 19.74 6.41
N LYS A 302 -30.70 20.76 5.67
CA LYS A 302 -29.92 20.60 4.42
C LYS A 302 -28.43 20.43 4.69
N THR A 303 -28.07 19.36 5.41
CA THR A 303 -26.70 19.10 5.89
C THR A 303 -25.86 18.26 4.93
N ARG A 304 -26.41 17.87 3.78
CA ARG A 304 -25.73 17.07 2.77
C ARG A 304 -24.50 17.78 2.22
N ILE A 305 -23.36 17.10 2.21
CA ILE A 305 -22.15 17.62 1.56
C ILE A 305 -22.36 17.61 0.04
N PRO A 306 -22.07 18.70 -0.68
CA PRO A 306 -22.21 18.73 -2.13
C PRO A 306 -21.33 17.66 -2.81
N THR A 307 -21.89 17.02 -3.84
CA THR A 307 -21.24 15.94 -4.60
C THR A 307 -19.86 16.36 -5.10
N ASP A 308 -18.86 15.52 -4.86
CA ASP A 308 -17.47 15.71 -5.31
C ASP A 308 -16.83 17.06 -4.92
N SER A 309 -17.33 17.71 -3.85
CA SER A 309 -16.83 19.01 -3.37
C SER A 309 -15.48 18.96 -2.65
N PHE A 310 -15.08 17.79 -2.19
CA PHE A 310 -13.78 17.55 -1.58
C PHE A 310 -13.28 16.14 -1.95
N THR A 311 -12.00 15.88 -1.70
CA THR A 311 -11.44 14.54 -1.91
C THR A 311 -10.33 14.21 -0.93
N SER A 312 -9.96 12.92 -0.88
CA SER A 312 -8.87 12.41 -0.05
C SER A 312 -7.51 12.87 -0.57
N ALA A 313 -6.49 12.94 0.30
CA ALA A 313 -5.16 13.40 -0.10
C ALA A 313 -4.51 12.52 -1.19
N CYS A 314 -4.72 11.20 -1.14
CA CYS A 314 -4.17 10.29 -2.16
C CYS A 314 -4.85 10.46 -3.53
N ALA A 315 -6.16 10.75 -3.55
CA ALA A 315 -6.89 11.07 -4.77
C ALA A 315 -6.45 12.42 -5.36
N GLN A 316 -6.39 13.47 -4.52
CA GLN A 316 -5.98 14.82 -4.97
C GLN A 316 -4.56 14.85 -5.54
N ALA A 317 -3.63 14.08 -4.97
CA ALA A 317 -2.23 14.09 -5.39
C ALA A 317 -1.95 13.17 -6.59
N CYS A 318 -2.92 12.37 -7.04
CA CYS A 318 -2.71 11.43 -8.13
C CYS A 318 -2.71 12.18 -9.48
N PRO A 319 -1.59 12.24 -10.21
CA PRO A 319 -1.51 13.03 -11.45
C PRO A 319 -2.36 12.44 -12.59
N THR A 320 -2.66 11.14 -12.53
CA THR A 320 -3.46 10.42 -13.53
C THR A 320 -4.90 10.22 -13.08
N GLU A 321 -5.29 10.79 -11.94
CA GLU A 321 -6.63 10.62 -11.34
C GLU A 321 -7.04 9.14 -11.14
N ALA A 322 -6.07 8.25 -10.96
CA ALA A 322 -6.30 6.83 -10.77
C ALA A 322 -7.17 6.54 -9.53
N ILE A 323 -7.01 7.31 -8.45
CA ILE A 323 -7.76 7.12 -7.22
C ILE A 323 -8.91 8.12 -7.20
N VAL A 324 -10.14 7.62 -7.12
CA VAL A 324 -11.35 8.45 -7.01
C VAL A 324 -12.08 8.10 -5.71
N PHE A 325 -12.43 9.12 -4.94
CA PHE A 325 -13.09 9.01 -3.65
C PHE A 325 -14.35 9.86 -3.65
N GLY A 326 -15.43 9.38 -3.03
CA GLY A 326 -16.68 10.12 -2.91
C GLY A 326 -17.80 9.34 -2.24
N ASP A 327 -19.02 9.88 -2.35
CA ASP A 327 -20.25 9.25 -1.84
C ASP A 327 -20.74 8.18 -2.81
N VAL A 328 -20.73 6.91 -2.39
CA VAL A 328 -21.19 5.76 -3.19
C VAL A 328 -22.70 5.60 -3.19
N LYS A 329 -23.42 6.34 -2.33
CA LYS A 329 -24.89 6.34 -2.31
C LYS A 329 -25.46 7.35 -3.32
N ASP A 330 -24.69 8.36 -3.69
CA ASP A 330 -25.04 9.33 -4.71
C ASP A 330 -24.77 8.75 -6.12
N PRO A 331 -25.78 8.49 -6.96
CA PRO A 331 -25.57 7.94 -8.31
C PRO A 331 -24.83 8.91 -9.24
N GLU A 332 -24.86 10.22 -8.95
CA GLU A 332 -24.21 11.22 -9.78
C GLU A 332 -22.72 11.42 -9.47
N SER A 333 -22.25 10.91 -8.33
CA SER A 333 -20.85 11.02 -7.94
C SER A 333 -19.91 10.30 -8.91
N LYS A 334 -18.71 10.83 -9.07
CA LYS A 334 -17.67 10.19 -9.90
C LYS A 334 -17.40 8.75 -9.46
N VAL A 335 -17.34 8.49 -8.15
CA VAL A 335 -17.04 7.15 -7.63
C VAL A 335 -18.15 6.15 -7.94
N SER A 336 -19.43 6.54 -7.85
CA SER A 336 -20.56 5.67 -8.19
C SER A 336 -20.54 5.32 -9.68
N LYS A 337 -20.32 6.31 -10.54
CA LYS A 337 -20.20 6.12 -11.99
C LYS A 337 -19.06 5.17 -12.37
N ILE A 338 -17.90 5.29 -11.71
CA ILE A 338 -16.76 4.40 -11.95
C ILE A 338 -17.05 2.97 -11.44
N LYS A 339 -17.69 2.82 -10.28
CA LYS A 339 -18.06 1.49 -9.75
C LYS A 339 -19.05 0.73 -10.63
N MET A 340 -19.83 1.42 -11.46
CA MET A 340 -20.76 0.82 -12.41
C MET A 340 -20.08 0.30 -13.69
N GLN A 341 -18.80 0.61 -13.92
CA GLN A 341 -18.07 0.06 -15.07
C GLN A 341 -17.95 -1.46 -14.97
N ASP A 342 -18.07 -2.13 -16.11
CA ASP A 342 -17.96 -3.58 -16.28
C ASP A 342 -16.66 -4.17 -15.71
N ARG A 343 -15.55 -3.45 -15.87
CA ARG A 343 -14.21 -3.82 -15.39
C ARG A 343 -13.97 -3.59 -13.90
N ASN A 344 -14.97 -3.14 -13.14
CA ASN A 344 -14.85 -2.92 -11.70
C ASN A 344 -14.94 -4.23 -10.92
N TYR A 345 -14.03 -4.42 -9.96
CA TYR A 345 -14.01 -5.59 -9.10
C TYR A 345 -13.55 -5.29 -7.68
N ARG A 346 -13.89 -6.18 -6.76
CA ARG A 346 -13.43 -6.14 -5.36
C ARG A 346 -12.37 -7.21 -5.11
N LEU A 347 -11.44 -6.90 -4.23
CA LEU A 347 -10.40 -7.83 -3.83
C LEU A 347 -10.91 -8.80 -2.76
N LEU A 348 -10.53 -10.07 -2.89
CA LEU A 348 -10.80 -11.14 -1.93
C LEU A 348 -12.29 -11.25 -1.59
N GLU A 349 -13.15 -11.13 -2.60
CA GLU A 349 -14.60 -11.14 -2.42
C GLU A 349 -15.08 -12.46 -1.81
N TYR A 350 -14.40 -13.58 -2.10
CA TYR A 350 -14.60 -14.89 -1.48
C TYR A 350 -14.55 -14.91 0.06
N LEU A 351 -13.85 -13.96 0.69
CA LEU A 351 -13.82 -13.82 2.15
C LEU A 351 -15.06 -13.14 2.74
N ASN A 352 -16.00 -12.68 1.89
CA ASN A 352 -17.18 -11.91 2.28
C ASN A 352 -16.87 -10.66 3.13
N VAL A 353 -15.70 -10.05 2.94
CA VAL A 353 -15.29 -8.84 3.70
C VAL A 353 -16.00 -7.57 3.23
N LYS A 354 -16.62 -7.60 2.03
CA LYS A 354 -17.36 -6.49 1.41
C LYS A 354 -16.59 -5.17 1.44
N THR A 355 -15.59 -5.03 0.57
CA THR A 355 -14.75 -3.85 0.49
C THR A 355 -15.49 -2.63 -0.06
N ARG A 356 -15.18 -1.45 0.49
CA ARG A 356 -15.65 -0.16 -0.04
C ARG A 356 -14.72 0.43 -1.08
N THR A 357 -13.43 0.13 -0.98
CA THR A 357 -12.51 0.30 -2.11
C THR A 357 -12.77 -0.82 -3.12
N SER A 358 -12.83 -0.46 -4.40
CA SER A 358 -12.81 -1.39 -5.53
C SER A 358 -11.78 -0.94 -6.56
N TYR A 359 -11.46 -1.82 -7.49
CA TYR A 359 -10.41 -1.61 -8.48
C TYR A 359 -11.00 -1.76 -9.89
N LEU A 360 -10.52 -0.97 -10.84
CA LEU A 360 -10.76 -1.22 -12.25
C LEU A 360 -9.61 -2.02 -12.81
N ALA A 361 -9.93 -3.10 -13.53
CA ALA A 361 -8.93 -3.90 -14.21
C ALA A 361 -8.20 -3.10 -15.27
N ARG A 362 -6.93 -3.47 -15.50
CA ARG A 362 -6.06 -2.81 -16.45
C ARG A 362 -6.20 -3.43 -17.84
N ILE A 363 -6.32 -2.58 -18.85
CA ILE A 363 -6.54 -3.00 -20.24
C ILE A 363 -5.33 -2.60 -21.05
N ARG A 364 -4.57 -3.59 -21.52
CA ARG A 364 -3.40 -3.35 -22.37
C ARG A 364 -3.80 -3.33 -23.83
N ASN A 365 -3.20 -2.44 -24.60
CA ASN A 365 -3.45 -2.35 -26.04
C ASN A 365 -2.18 -2.73 -26.82
N PRO A 366 -1.83 -4.03 -26.88
CA PRO A 366 -0.66 -4.49 -27.61
C PRO A 366 -0.84 -4.27 -29.11
N ASN A 367 0.23 -3.93 -29.82
CA ASN A 367 0.22 -3.89 -31.28
C ASN A 367 0.35 -5.32 -31.83
N PRO A 368 -0.63 -5.86 -32.59
CA PRO A 368 -0.60 -7.23 -33.09
C PRO A 368 0.60 -7.56 -33.99
N LYS A 369 1.30 -6.55 -34.53
CA LYS A 369 2.49 -6.72 -35.35
C LYS A 369 3.77 -6.98 -34.55
N MET A 370 3.74 -6.80 -33.23
CA MET A 370 4.91 -7.10 -32.40
C MET A 370 5.02 -8.61 -32.13
N PRO A 371 6.22 -9.20 -32.19
CA PRO A 371 6.42 -10.63 -32.06
C PRO A 371 6.03 -11.20 -30.69
N ASP A 372 5.95 -10.34 -29.67
CA ASP A 372 5.62 -10.64 -28.28
C ASP A 372 4.22 -10.14 -27.86
N ALA A 373 3.39 -9.70 -28.81
CA ALA A 373 2.07 -9.14 -28.52
C ALA A 373 1.13 -10.12 -27.78
N ASN A 374 1.31 -11.42 -27.99
CA ASN A 374 0.57 -12.49 -27.32
C ASN A 374 1.01 -12.74 -25.86
N ARG A 375 2.12 -12.12 -25.42
CA ARG A 375 2.69 -12.28 -24.07
C ARG A 375 2.31 -11.12 -23.14
N ILE A 376 1.35 -10.29 -23.56
CA ILE A 376 0.90 -9.08 -22.87
C ILE A 376 -0.43 -9.34 -22.14
N ALA A 377 -0.61 -8.73 -20.97
CA ALA A 377 -1.76 -8.87 -20.07
C ALA A 377 -1.87 -10.25 -19.40
N VAL A 378 -0.72 -10.81 -19.01
CA VAL A 378 -0.62 -12.16 -18.42
C VAL A 378 -0.83 -12.22 -16.90
N ALA A 379 -1.09 -11.08 -16.25
CA ALA A 379 -1.31 -11.01 -14.81
C ALA A 379 -2.63 -11.68 -14.36
N SER A 380 -3.64 -11.75 -15.24
CA SER A 380 -4.86 -12.54 -15.00
C SER A 380 -4.64 -13.98 -15.41
N LEU A 381 -4.60 -14.91 -14.45
CA LEU A 381 -4.50 -16.36 -14.73
C LEU A 381 -5.73 -16.98 -15.44
N GLY A 382 -6.70 -16.18 -15.87
CA GLY A 382 -7.81 -16.62 -16.72
C GLY A 382 -7.42 -16.78 -18.20
N HIS A 383 -6.19 -16.46 -18.59
CA HIS A 383 -5.72 -16.75 -19.94
C HIS A 383 -5.52 -18.25 -20.12
N GLU A 384 -6.56 -18.93 -20.63
CA GLU A 384 -6.34 -20.07 -21.51
C GLU A 384 -5.40 -19.59 -22.62
N ALA A 385 -4.14 -19.99 -22.55
CA ALA A 385 -3.24 -19.87 -23.68
C ALA A 385 -3.90 -20.57 -24.89
N PRO A 386 -3.77 -20.03 -26.11
CA PRO A 386 -4.35 -20.65 -27.30
C PRO A 386 -3.95 -22.14 -27.37
N GLU A 387 -4.96 -22.97 -27.59
CA GLU A 387 -4.96 -24.43 -27.50
C GLU A 387 -3.65 -25.08 -28.02
N GLY A 388 -2.85 -25.57 -27.08
CA GLY A 388 -1.70 -26.45 -27.34
C GLY A 388 -1.83 -27.76 -26.54
N PRO A 389 -1.34 -28.91 -27.05
CA PRO A 389 -1.62 -30.21 -26.48
C PRO A 389 -0.76 -30.42 -25.22
N GLY A 390 -1.37 -30.30 -24.04
CA GLY A 390 -0.69 -30.59 -22.77
C GLY A 390 -1.29 -29.84 -21.59
N LYS A 391 -2.49 -30.24 -21.15
CA LYS A 391 -3.13 -29.66 -19.96
C LYS A 391 -2.38 -30.10 -18.69
N ALA A 392 -1.60 -29.21 -18.09
CA ALA A 392 -1.42 -29.20 -16.64
C ALA A 392 -2.45 -28.23 -16.07
N LYS A 393 -3.53 -28.77 -15.47
CA LYS A 393 -4.40 -27.95 -14.61
C LYS A 393 -3.52 -27.45 -13.46
N HIS A 394 -3.39 -26.14 -13.31
CA HIS A 394 -2.64 -25.57 -12.19
C HIS A 394 -3.39 -25.94 -10.89
N ASP A 395 -2.76 -26.75 -10.06
CA ASP A 395 -3.27 -27.08 -8.73
C ASP A 395 -3.01 -25.88 -7.84
N PHE A 396 -4.07 -25.21 -7.38
CA PHE A 396 -3.97 -24.09 -6.43
C PHE A 396 -3.26 -24.49 -5.12
N ASN A 397 -3.08 -25.79 -4.85
CA ASN A 397 -2.35 -26.31 -3.70
C ASN A 397 -0.86 -26.59 -3.98
N GLN A 398 -0.32 -26.32 -5.17
CA GLN A 398 1.11 -26.55 -5.42
C GLN A 398 2.03 -25.69 -4.54
N HIS A 399 1.55 -24.52 -4.10
CA HIS A 399 2.32 -23.63 -3.21
C HIS A 399 2.33 -24.10 -1.74
N ASP A 400 1.36 -24.91 -1.29
CA ASP A 400 1.37 -25.51 0.06
C ASP A 400 2.37 -26.66 0.19
N LYS A 401 2.92 -27.16 -0.92
CA LYS A 401 4.01 -28.16 -0.91
C LYS A 401 5.38 -27.53 -0.64
N GLY A 402 5.47 -26.21 -0.59
CA GLY A 402 6.66 -25.44 -0.19
C GLY A 402 6.74 -25.16 1.31
N ALA A 403 5.90 -25.77 2.15
CA ALA A 403 6.11 -25.75 3.59
C ALA A 403 7.47 -26.41 3.89
N LEU A 404 8.43 -25.59 4.35
CA LEU A 404 9.74 -26.01 4.83
C LEU A 404 9.66 -27.40 5.49
N ASN A 405 10.32 -28.38 4.88
CA ASN A 405 10.49 -29.68 5.50
C ASN A 405 11.16 -29.43 6.87
N PRO A 406 10.56 -29.78 8.02
CA PRO A 406 11.12 -29.49 9.34
C PRO A 406 12.51 -30.09 9.59
N LYS A 407 12.97 -30.95 8.68
CA LYS A 407 14.28 -31.60 8.69
C LYS A 407 15.37 -30.81 7.96
N GLU A 408 15.02 -29.83 7.15
CA GLU A 408 15.98 -28.90 6.56
C GLU A 408 16.15 -27.72 7.51
N LYS A 409 17.04 -27.91 8.48
CA LYS A 409 17.62 -26.80 9.25
C LYS A 409 18.60 -26.03 8.35
N PRO A 410 18.76 -24.70 8.56
CA PRO A 410 19.51 -23.82 7.67
C PRO A 410 20.98 -24.19 7.51
#